data_AF-A0A0E3PQW1-F1
#
_entry.id   AF-A0A0E3PQW1-F1
#
_cell.length_a   1.000
_cell.length_b   1.000
_cell.length_c   1.000
_cell.angle_alpha   90.00
_cell.angle_beta   90.00
_cell.angle_gamma   90.00
#
_symmetry.space_group_name_H-M   'P 1'
#
loop_
_entity.id
_entity.type
_entity.pdbx_description
1 polymer ?
#
loop_
_entity_poly.entity_id
_entity_poly.type
_entity_poly.pdbx_seq_one_letter_code
_entity_poly.pdbx_strand_id
1 'polypeptide(L)'
;MKFWIDEGNENKCEKSFGKNLLFTDKHQWHTKKIVQIYNNKNAIEDDFKLLNDHLLVPVGPVYHHKDENIKVHVFLSIIGLLFYRYLAWETKRYGFSMKQLIERLSGIRMAIVQDKKSNLCEIILEEMDTKQASLFSFLNLGKFLPS
;
A
#
# COMPACT_ATOMS: atom_id res chain seq x y z
N MET A 1 28.40 -16.11 19.04
CA MET A 1 28.16 -14.80 19.68
C MET A 1 27.24 -15.06 20.89
N LYS A 2 27.66 -14.75 22.12
CA LYS A 2 26.84 -14.91 23.33
C LYS A 2 26.23 -13.55 23.66
N PHE A 3 24.91 -13.46 23.72
CA PHE A 3 24.17 -12.28 24.14
C PHE A 3 23.70 -12.48 25.59
N TRP A 4 23.67 -11.42 26.37
CA TRP A 4 23.05 -11.37 27.70
C TRP A 4 22.17 -10.13 27.79
N ILE A 5 21.11 -10.22 28.59
CA ILE A 5 20.16 -9.14 28.81
C ILE A 5 20.56 -8.45 30.12
N ASP A 6 20.68 -7.12 30.09
CA ASP A 6 20.81 -6.29 31.29
C ASP A 6 19.42 -6.02 31.87
N GLU A 7 18.99 -6.88 32.79
CA GLU A 7 17.68 -6.78 33.45
C GLU A 7 17.47 -5.43 34.15
N GLY A 8 18.55 -4.79 34.64
CA GLY A 8 18.49 -3.50 35.32
C GLY A 8 18.17 -2.36 34.36
N ASN A 9 18.74 -2.41 33.17
CA ASN A 9 18.46 -1.45 32.12
C ASN A 9 17.08 -1.68 31.46
N GLU A 10 16.69 -2.94 31.28
CA GLU A 10 15.37 -3.33 30.76
C GLU A 10 14.25 -2.76 31.64
N ASN A 11 14.32 -2.99 32.95
CA ASN A 11 13.31 -2.52 33.90
C ASN A 11 13.24 -0.98 34.01
N LYS A 12 14.38 -0.30 33.88
CA LYS A 12 14.40 1.18 33.75
C LYS A 12 13.70 1.64 32.47
N CYS A 13 13.92 0.94 31.36
CA CYS A 13 13.31 1.25 30.07
C CYS A 13 11.78 1.04 30.13
N GLU A 14 11.33 -0.11 30.66
CA GLU A 14 9.91 -0.41 30.84
C GLU A 14 9.18 0.65 31.67
N LYS A 15 9.81 1.14 32.74
CA LYS A 15 9.24 2.21 33.59
C LYS A 15 9.14 3.56 32.88
N SER A 16 9.91 3.79 31.83
CA SER A 16 9.85 5.02 31.03
C SER A 16 8.75 5.00 29.96
N PHE A 17 8.17 3.82 29.66
CA PHE A 17 7.14 3.71 28.64
C PHE A 17 5.83 4.38 29.07
N GLY A 18 5.19 5.06 28.12
CA GLY A 18 3.84 5.58 28.29
C GLY A 18 2.85 4.43 28.51
N LYS A 19 1.87 4.64 29.40
CA LYS A 19 0.79 3.67 29.66
C LYS A 19 -0.41 4.02 28.78
N ASN A 20 -0.88 3.06 28.00
CA ASN A 20 -2.11 3.19 27.22
C ASN A 20 -3.27 2.52 27.97
N LEU A 21 -4.33 3.28 28.27
CA LEU A 21 -5.55 2.75 28.88
C LEU A 21 -6.57 2.45 27.79
N LEU A 22 -7.02 1.19 27.73
CA LEU A 22 -7.98 0.71 26.73
C LEU A 22 -9.30 0.32 27.40
N PHE A 23 -10.38 0.96 26.99
CA PHE A 23 -11.74 0.61 27.40
C PHE A 23 -12.43 -0.18 26.28
N THR A 24 -13.10 -1.28 26.62
CA THR A 24 -13.81 -2.11 25.65
C THR A 24 -15.01 -2.82 26.27
N ASP A 25 -16.05 -3.01 25.47
CA ASP A 25 -17.25 -3.81 25.75
C ASP A 25 -17.04 -5.32 25.48
N LYS A 26 -15.86 -5.72 24.96
CA LYS A 26 -15.55 -7.10 24.57
C LYS A 26 -15.08 -7.96 25.74
N HIS A 27 -15.91 -8.09 26.77
CA HIS A 27 -15.60 -8.82 28.01
C HIS A 27 -15.25 -10.30 27.80
N GLN A 28 -15.73 -10.92 26.72
CA GLN A 28 -15.49 -12.34 26.40
C GLN A 28 -14.18 -12.59 25.64
N TRP A 29 -13.49 -11.54 25.19
CA TRP A 29 -12.25 -11.70 24.43
C TRP A 29 -11.04 -11.81 25.35
N HIS A 30 -10.08 -12.64 24.97
CA HIS A 30 -8.82 -12.73 25.69
C HIS A 30 -8.05 -11.40 25.60
N THR A 31 -7.49 -10.92 26.72
CA THR A 31 -6.74 -9.64 26.81
C THR A 31 -5.69 -9.49 25.71
N LYS A 32 -4.86 -10.52 25.47
CA LYS A 32 -3.93 -10.59 24.34
C LYS A 32 -4.56 -10.24 22.99
N LYS A 33 -5.74 -10.78 22.67
CA LYS A 33 -6.45 -10.49 21.41
C LYS A 33 -6.92 -9.04 21.36
N ILE A 34 -7.45 -8.52 22.47
CA ILE A 34 -7.87 -7.12 22.59
C ILE A 34 -6.69 -6.18 22.31
N VAL A 35 -5.56 -6.40 22.96
CA VAL A 35 -4.34 -5.59 22.79
C VAL A 35 -3.80 -5.70 21.35
N GLN A 36 -3.76 -6.91 20.79
CA GLN A 36 -3.31 -7.11 19.41
C GLN A 36 -4.18 -6.36 18.40
N ILE A 37 -5.52 -6.43 18.53
CA ILE A 37 -6.44 -5.73 17.63
C ILE A 37 -6.29 -4.21 17.78
N TYR A 38 -6.18 -3.71 19.01
CA TYR A 38 -5.97 -2.29 19.25
C TYR A 38 -4.65 -1.79 18.65
N ASN A 39 -3.56 -2.53 18.84
CA ASN A 39 -2.25 -2.18 18.27
C ASN A 39 -2.21 -2.31 16.74
N ASN A 40 -3.09 -3.12 16.15
CA ASN A 40 -3.25 -3.22 14.70
C ASN A 40 -4.03 -2.04 14.09
N LYS A 41 -4.46 -1.05 14.90
CA LYS A 41 -5.07 0.19 14.40
C LYS A 41 -4.17 0.93 13.40
N ASN A 42 -2.85 0.77 13.50
CA ASN A 42 -1.88 1.37 12.58
C ASN A 42 -2.19 1.04 11.11
N ALA A 43 -2.75 -0.13 10.81
CA ALA A 43 -3.13 -0.49 9.45
C ALA A 43 -4.20 0.45 8.85
N ILE A 44 -5.15 0.90 9.69
CA ILE A 44 -6.19 1.87 9.31
C ILE A 44 -5.58 3.26 9.16
N GLU A 45 -4.64 3.64 10.04
CA GLU A 45 -3.95 4.92 9.93
C GLU A 45 -3.12 5.01 8.64
N ASP A 46 -2.50 3.91 8.23
CA ASP A 46 -1.79 3.83 6.96
C ASP A 46 -2.74 3.94 5.76
N ASP A 47 -3.98 3.45 5.85
CA ASP A 47 -5.02 3.70 4.83
C ASP A 47 -5.41 5.17 4.76
N PHE A 48 -5.59 5.83 5.91
CA PHE A 48 -5.89 7.26 5.92
C PHE A 48 -4.75 8.10 5.34
N LYS A 49 -3.49 7.71 5.57
CA LYS A 49 -2.34 8.34 4.91
C LYS A 49 -2.42 8.16 3.40
N LEU A 50 -2.77 6.96 2.93
CA LEU A 50 -2.90 6.65 1.51
C LEU A 50 -4.05 7.43 0.83
N LEU A 51 -5.19 7.59 1.54
CA LEU A 51 -6.32 8.39 1.08
C LEU A 51 -5.99 9.90 1.01
N ASN A 52 -5.04 10.35 1.81
CA ASN A 52 -4.55 11.73 1.76
C ASN A 52 -3.33 11.88 0.84
N ASP A 53 -2.80 10.78 0.29
CA ASP A 53 -1.69 10.82 -0.66
C ASP A 53 -2.22 11.26 -2.03
N HIS A 54 -1.79 12.45 -2.45
CA HIS A 54 -2.20 13.08 -3.69
C HIS A 54 -1.91 12.24 -4.94
N LEU A 55 -0.97 11.29 -4.86
CA LEU A 55 -0.53 10.49 -6.00
C LEU A 55 -1.28 9.17 -6.14
N LEU A 56 -1.95 8.70 -5.09
CA LEU A 56 -2.38 7.30 -5.01
C LEU A 56 -3.89 7.16 -4.93
N VAL A 57 -4.51 7.74 -3.90
CA VAL A 57 -5.97 7.67 -3.72
C VAL A 57 -6.47 8.99 -3.15
N PRO A 58 -6.30 10.12 -3.86
CA PRO A 58 -6.58 11.43 -3.30
C PRO A 58 -8.07 11.55 -2.96
N VAL A 59 -8.37 11.69 -1.68
CA VAL A 59 -9.63 12.28 -1.19
C VAL A 59 -9.50 13.80 -1.16
N GLY A 60 -8.28 14.33 -1.00
CA GLY A 60 -8.02 15.76 -0.94
C GLY A 60 -6.95 16.21 -1.95
N PRO A 61 -6.92 17.50 -2.30
CA PRO A 61 -7.91 18.53 -1.99
C PRO A 61 -9.19 18.39 -2.82
N VAL A 62 -10.35 18.52 -2.16
CA VAL A 62 -11.66 18.46 -2.81
C VAL A 62 -11.97 19.80 -3.48
N TYR A 63 -11.85 19.88 -4.81
CA TYR A 63 -12.20 21.08 -5.57
C TYR A 63 -13.66 21.09 -6.06
N HIS A 64 -14.45 20.09 -5.67
CA HIS A 64 -15.88 20.01 -6.03
C HIS A 64 -16.72 20.97 -5.20
N HIS A 65 -17.68 21.64 -5.85
CA HIS A 65 -18.52 22.66 -5.20
C HIS A 65 -19.86 22.12 -4.69
N LYS A 66 -20.38 21.05 -5.28
CA LYS A 66 -21.65 20.42 -4.89
C LYS A 66 -21.39 19.21 -4.01
N ASP A 67 -22.16 19.07 -2.92
CA ASP A 67 -22.08 17.94 -2.00
C ASP A 67 -22.21 16.58 -2.69
N GLU A 68 -23.04 16.47 -3.73
CA GLU A 68 -23.19 15.26 -4.53
C GLU A 68 -21.88 14.86 -5.22
N ASN A 69 -21.17 15.83 -5.80
CA ASN A 69 -19.89 15.59 -6.46
C ASN A 69 -18.81 15.22 -5.43
N ILE A 70 -18.84 15.81 -4.24
CA ILE A 70 -17.95 15.44 -3.13
C ILE A 70 -18.18 13.99 -2.71
N LYS A 71 -19.45 13.57 -2.56
CA LYS A 71 -19.81 12.19 -2.21
C LYS A 71 -19.32 11.19 -3.26
N VAL A 72 -19.51 11.49 -4.55
CA VAL A 72 -19.04 10.62 -5.65
C VAL A 72 -17.51 10.54 -5.66
N HIS A 73 -16.81 11.66 -5.46
CA HIS A 73 -15.35 11.68 -5.37
C HIS A 73 -14.84 10.79 -4.24
N VAL A 74 -15.34 10.98 -3.02
CA VAL A 74 -14.96 10.15 -1.86
C VAL A 74 -15.27 8.68 -2.12
N PHE A 75 -16.42 8.37 -2.71
CA PHE A 75 -16.78 6.99 -3.07
C PHE A 75 -15.76 6.37 -4.01
N LEU A 76 -15.38 7.06 -5.09
CA LEU A 76 -14.36 6.59 -6.04
C LEU A 76 -13.01 6.39 -5.37
N SER A 77 -12.61 7.29 -4.47
CA SER A 77 -11.37 7.15 -3.70
C SER A 77 -11.41 5.89 -2.83
N ILE A 78 -12.51 5.61 -2.12
CA ILE A 78 -12.64 4.37 -1.33
C ILE A 78 -12.60 3.11 -2.21
N ILE A 79 -13.20 3.14 -3.41
CA ILE A 79 -13.10 2.03 -4.37
C ILE A 79 -11.66 1.84 -4.86
N GLY A 80 -10.95 2.91 -5.17
CA GLY A 80 -9.53 2.87 -5.52
C GLY A 80 -8.68 2.24 -4.42
N LEU A 81 -8.91 2.65 -3.16
CA LEU A 81 -8.25 2.05 -1.99
C LEU A 81 -8.52 0.54 -1.89
N LEU A 82 -9.77 0.12 -2.12
CA LEU A 82 -10.14 -1.29 -2.09
C LEU A 82 -9.37 -2.10 -3.14
N PHE A 83 -9.22 -1.57 -4.36
CA PHE A 83 -8.42 -2.21 -5.41
C PHE A 83 -6.93 -2.29 -5.04
N TYR A 84 -6.36 -1.23 -4.48
CA TYR A 84 -4.98 -1.27 -3.99
C TYR A 84 -4.78 -2.30 -2.88
N ARG A 85 -5.70 -2.38 -1.92
CA ARG A 85 -5.68 -3.40 -0.85
C ARG A 85 -5.80 -4.81 -1.41
N TYR A 86 -6.68 -5.02 -2.38
CA TYR A 86 -6.81 -6.29 -3.06
C TYR A 86 -5.51 -6.67 -3.78
N LEU A 87 -4.92 -5.74 -4.52
CA LEU A 87 -3.65 -5.95 -5.22
C LEU A 87 -2.50 -6.27 -4.26
N ALA A 88 -2.44 -5.59 -3.10
CA ALA A 88 -1.48 -5.87 -2.04
C ALA A 88 -1.65 -7.28 -1.46
N TRP A 89 -2.89 -7.71 -1.31
CA TRP A 89 -3.21 -9.05 -0.81
C TRP A 89 -2.83 -10.13 -1.84
N GLU A 90 -3.17 -9.92 -3.11
CA GLU A 90 -2.83 -10.82 -4.22
C GLU A 90 -1.30 -10.96 -4.38
N THR A 91 -0.56 -9.86 -4.19
CA THR A 91 0.91 -9.81 -4.30
C THR A 91 1.63 -9.99 -2.97
N LYS A 92 0.94 -10.42 -1.90
CA LYS A 92 1.49 -10.52 -0.53
C LYS A 92 2.79 -11.32 -0.43
N ARG A 93 3.00 -12.31 -1.31
CA ARG A 93 4.22 -13.13 -1.36
C ARG A 93 5.51 -12.33 -1.60
N TYR A 94 5.40 -11.16 -2.23
CA TYR A 94 6.53 -10.28 -2.48
C TYR A 94 6.92 -9.44 -1.25
N GLY A 95 6.05 -9.40 -0.23
CA GLY A 95 6.31 -8.69 1.02
C GLY A 95 6.42 -7.17 0.86
N PHE A 96 5.89 -6.61 -0.23
CA PHE A 96 5.94 -5.17 -0.48
C PHE A 96 4.98 -4.42 0.45
N SER A 97 5.41 -3.26 0.92
CA SER A 97 4.48 -2.25 1.43
C SER A 97 3.62 -1.71 0.29
N MET A 98 2.52 -1.04 0.62
CA MET A 98 1.62 -0.51 -0.41
C MET A 98 2.32 0.47 -1.35
N LYS A 99 3.11 1.38 -0.77
CA LYS A 99 3.92 2.35 -1.51
C LYS A 99 4.93 1.67 -2.43
N GLN A 100 5.62 0.64 -1.94
CA GLN A 100 6.59 -0.10 -2.74
C GLN A 100 5.94 -0.84 -3.91
N LEU A 101 4.77 -1.44 -3.69
CA LEU A 101 4.04 -2.12 -4.78
C LEU A 101 3.70 -1.14 -5.89
N ILE A 102 3.20 0.04 -5.53
CA ILE A 102 2.84 1.07 -6.52
C ILE A 102 4.07 1.61 -7.24
N GLU A 103 5.15 1.89 -6.52
CA GLU A 103 6.41 2.35 -7.12
C GLU A 103 6.95 1.35 -8.15
N ARG A 104 6.91 0.04 -7.82
CA ARG A 104 7.33 -1.02 -8.75
C ARG A 104 6.45 -1.09 -9.98
N LEU A 105 5.12 -1.02 -9.80
CA LEU A 105 4.16 -1.01 -10.90
C LEU A 105 4.31 0.23 -11.78
N SER A 106 4.52 1.41 -11.17
CA SER A 106 4.75 2.67 -11.90
C SER A 106 6.04 2.67 -12.70
N GLY A 107 7.03 1.87 -12.30
CA GLY A 107 8.27 1.69 -13.06
C GLY A 107 8.14 0.70 -14.24
N ILE A 108 7.03 -0.02 -14.37
CA ILE A 108 6.73 -0.81 -15.56
C ILE A 108 6.16 0.16 -16.60
N ARG A 109 6.96 0.48 -17.62
CA ARG A 109 6.63 1.49 -18.63
C ARG A 109 6.65 0.91 -20.04
N MET A 110 5.81 1.47 -20.90
CA MET A 110 5.79 1.20 -22.35
C MET A 110 6.23 2.45 -23.09
N ALA A 111 7.00 2.27 -24.16
CA ALA A 111 7.45 3.33 -25.06
C ALA A 111 6.94 3.06 -26.47
N ILE A 112 6.60 4.13 -27.20
CA ILE A 112 6.30 4.07 -28.63
C ILE A 112 7.56 4.50 -29.36
N VAL A 113 8.09 3.61 -30.20
CA VAL A 113 9.28 3.86 -31.01
C VAL A 113 8.89 3.91 -32.47
N GLN A 114 9.33 4.95 -33.17
CA GLN A 114 9.15 5.08 -34.60
C GLN A 114 10.46 4.79 -35.31
N ASP A 115 10.45 3.82 -36.22
CA ASP A 115 11.58 3.58 -37.12
C ASP A 115 11.63 4.68 -38.19
N LYS A 116 12.75 5.40 -38.23
CA LYS A 116 13.00 6.50 -39.16
C LYS A 116 13.00 6.06 -40.63
N LYS A 117 13.22 4.78 -40.93
CA LYS A 117 13.29 4.27 -42.31
C LYS A 117 11.95 3.76 -42.80
N SER A 118 11.22 3.04 -41.97
CA SER A 118 9.94 2.41 -42.34
C SER A 118 8.72 3.26 -41.96
N ASN A 119 8.89 4.33 -41.16
CA ASN A 119 7.82 5.14 -40.57
C ASN A 119 6.83 4.33 -39.70
N LEU A 120 7.15 3.07 -39.39
CA LEU A 120 6.35 2.20 -38.53
C LEU A 120 6.56 2.59 -37.06
N CYS A 121 5.46 2.60 -36.33
CA CYS A 121 5.45 2.79 -34.88
C CYS A 121 5.26 1.44 -34.20
N GLU A 122 6.18 1.08 -33.31
CA GLU A 122 6.13 -0.13 -32.50
C GLU A 122 6.04 0.24 -31.02
N ILE A 123 5.25 -0.53 -30.27
CA ILE A 123 5.13 -0.37 -28.82
C ILE A 123 6.07 -1.38 -28.18
N ILE A 124 7.04 -0.88 -27.41
CA ILE A 124 8.02 -1.70 -26.70
C ILE A 124 7.88 -1.51 -25.20
N LEU A 125 8.21 -2.55 -24.44
CA LEU A 125 8.37 -2.45 -23.00
C LEU A 125 9.77 -1.93 -22.68
N GLU A 126 9.84 -1.01 -21.71
CA GLU A 126 11.12 -0.58 -21.16
C GLU A 126 11.75 -1.69 -20.29
N GLU A 127 13.04 -1.55 -20.02
CA GLU A 127 13.78 -2.49 -19.17
C GLU A 127 13.18 -2.56 -17.77
N MET A 128 12.92 -3.79 -17.30
CA MET A 128 12.36 -4.05 -15.98
C MET A 128 13.42 -4.66 -15.07
N ASP A 129 13.40 -4.31 -13.78
CA ASP A 129 14.17 -5.05 -12.79
C ASP A 129 13.59 -6.45 -12.53
N THR A 130 14.36 -7.31 -11.85
CA THR A 130 13.98 -8.71 -11.59
C THR A 130 12.66 -8.85 -10.82
N LYS A 131 12.36 -7.93 -9.90
CA LYS A 131 11.11 -7.94 -9.13
C LYS A 131 9.94 -7.47 -9.98
N GLN A 132 10.14 -6.45 -10.81
CA GLN A 132 9.15 -5.94 -11.75
C GLN A 132 8.78 -6.99 -12.80
N ALA A 133 9.76 -7.66 -13.41
CA ALA A 133 9.50 -8.72 -14.39
C ALA A 133 8.73 -9.90 -13.78
N SER A 134 9.07 -10.28 -12.55
CA SER A 134 8.34 -11.30 -11.80
C SER A 134 6.90 -10.86 -11.50
N LEU A 135 6.72 -9.62 -11.04
CA LEU A 135 5.40 -9.05 -10.76
C LEU A 135 4.54 -8.92 -12.02
N PHE A 136 5.12 -8.47 -13.12
CA PHE A 136 4.48 -8.34 -14.43
C PHE A 136 3.93 -9.69 -14.92
N SER A 137 4.75 -10.73 -14.81
CA SER A 137 4.38 -12.10 -15.16
C SER A 137 3.31 -12.65 -14.22
N PHE A 138 3.46 -12.42 -12.91
CA PHE A 138 2.51 -12.89 -11.89
C PHE A 138 1.11 -12.29 -12.09
N LEU A 139 1.03 -10.99 -12.35
CA LEU A 139 -0.23 -10.28 -12.62
C LEU A 139 -0.75 -10.51 -14.05
N ASN A 140 -0.03 -11.30 -14.86
CA ASN A 140 -0.34 -11.59 -16.26
C ASN A 140 -0.63 -10.30 -17.06
N LEU A 141 0.21 -9.27 -16.89
CA LEU A 141 0.03 -7.98 -17.55
C LEU A 141 0.32 -8.04 -19.05
N GLY A 142 1.06 -9.06 -19.50
CA GLY A 142 1.35 -9.29 -20.92
C GLY A 142 0.11 -9.39 -21.81
N LYS A 143 -1.03 -9.84 -21.26
CA LYS A 143 -2.30 -9.93 -22.01
C LYS A 143 -2.87 -8.59 -22.45
N PHE A 144 -2.39 -7.49 -21.87
CA PHE A 144 -2.83 -6.13 -22.19
C PHE A 144 -1.89 -5.41 -23.15
N LEU A 145 -0.79 -6.05 -23.56
CA LEU A 145 0.11 -5.46 -24.54
C LEU A 145 -0.55 -5.46 -25.92
N PRO A 146 -0.49 -4.35 -26.66
CA PRO A 146 -0.95 -4.28 -28.03
C PRO A 146 -0.13 -5.25 -28.90
N SER A 147 -0.83 -5.97 -29.79
CA SER A 147 -0.24 -6.91 -30.75
C SER A 147 0.42 -6.21 -31.93
#